data_AF-A0AA91IRC4-F1
#
_entry.id   AF-A0AA91IRC4-F1
#
_cell.length_a   1.000
_cell.length_b   1.000
_cell.length_c   1.000
_cell.angle_alpha   90.00
_cell.angle_beta   90.00
_cell.angle_gamma   90.00
#
_symmetry.space_group_name_H-M   'P 1'
#
loop_
_entity.id
_entity.type
_entity.pdbx_description
1 polymer ?
#
loop_
_entity_poly.entity_id
_entity_poly.type
_entity_poly.pdbx_seq_one_letter_code
_entity_poly.pdbx_strand_id
1 'polypeptide(L)'
;MALAPRFHTVIAGPARKNDPQVIEAIMAADVMPGSLVMLDSTGKLAVHSTAGGAGVALALQHNYIGGGDIRDAVPSGDTGAAITCEDDVDYHMRVKAGEVLLENEGLVSSGDGTLKKSTAPDTDVVLFYSREKITVGAEVQLVKVRKSGKATA
;
A
#
# COMPACT_ATOMS: atom_id res chain seq x y z
N MET A 1 -0.87 -18.22 15.22
CA MET A 1 -2.05 -17.76 14.46
C MET A 1 -1.71 -16.40 13.90
N ALA A 2 -1.83 -16.21 12.58
CA ALA A 2 -1.74 -14.86 12.00
C ALA A 2 -2.87 -14.00 12.58
N LEU A 3 -2.57 -12.75 12.92
CA LEU A 3 -3.58 -11.81 13.42
C LEU A 3 -4.68 -11.65 12.35
N ALA A 4 -5.95 -11.66 12.76
CA ALA A 4 -7.04 -11.35 11.84
C ALA A 4 -6.78 -9.96 11.21
N PRO A 5 -6.91 -9.81 9.88
CA PRO A 5 -6.66 -8.54 9.23
C PRO A 5 -7.69 -7.52 9.71
N ARG A 6 -7.24 -6.31 10.05
CA ARG A 6 -8.11 -5.21 10.53
C ARG A 6 -9.14 -4.78 9.50
N PHE A 7 -8.82 -4.97 8.22
CA PHE A 7 -9.65 -4.63 7.07
C PHE A 7 -9.66 -5.79 6.07
N HIS A 8 -10.74 -5.92 5.31
CA HIS A 8 -10.95 -7.00 4.34
C HIS A 8 -10.74 -6.54 2.89
N THR A 9 -10.63 -5.24 2.63
CA THR A 9 -10.38 -4.66 1.31
C THR A 9 -9.24 -3.64 1.32
N VAL A 10 -8.65 -3.39 0.16
CA VAL A 10 -7.60 -2.37 -0.01
C VAL A 10 -8.20 -0.99 -0.30
N ILE A 11 -9.24 -0.89 -1.14
CA ILE A 11 -9.94 0.37 -1.36
C ILE A 11 -10.92 0.63 -0.20
N ALA A 12 -10.90 1.85 0.36
CA ALA A 12 -11.62 2.20 1.58
C ALA A 12 -12.64 3.34 1.41
N GLY A 13 -12.84 3.88 0.20
CA GLY A 13 -13.96 4.79 -0.04
C GLY A 13 -13.91 5.52 -1.38
N PRO A 14 -14.67 6.62 -1.48
CA PRO A 14 -16.09 6.68 -1.11
C PRO A 14 -16.93 5.71 -1.96
N ALA A 15 -18.14 5.33 -1.53
CA ALA A 15 -18.98 4.36 -2.25
C ALA A 15 -19.27 4.71 -3.73
N ARG A 16 -19.10 5.98 -4.12
CA ARG A 16 -19.31 6.48 -5.49
C ARG A 16 -18.06 6.45 -6.37
N LYS A 17 -16.91 6.04 -5.82
CA LYS A 17 -15.65 5.82 -6.56
C LYS A 17 -15.32 4.33 -6.55
N ASN A 18 -16.16 3.58 -7.24
CA ASN A 18 -16.09 2.12 -7.35
C ASN A 18 -15.25 1.65 -8.55
N ASP A 19 -14.78 2.57 -9.39
CA ASP A 19 -14.04 2.29 -10.63
C ASP A 19 -12.58 2.74 -10.48
N PRO A 20 -11.75 2.06 -9.67
CA PRO A 20 -10.35 2.41 -9.51
C PRO A 20 -9.59 2.24 -10.83
N GLN A 21 -8.62 3.10 -11.07
CA GLN A 21 -7.64 2.86 -12.13
C GLN A 21 -6.71 1.72 -11.70
N VAL A 22 -6.68 0.64 -12.48
CA VAL A 22 -5.91 -0.57 -12.18
C VAL A 22 -4.85 -0.82 -13.24
N ILE A 23 -3.68 -1.26 -12.79
CA ILE A 23 -2.60 -1.80 -13.62
C ILE A 23 -2.48 -3.29 -13.29
N GLU A 24 -2.52 -4.13 -14.32
CA GLU A 24 -2.30 -5.56 -14.20
C GLU A 24 -0.95 -5.94 -14.81
N ALA A 25 -0.19 -6.75 -14.08
CA ALA A 25 1.05 -7.34 -14.57
C ALA A 25 1.44 -8.56 -13.73
N ILE A 26 2.37 -9.35 -14.24
CA ILE A 26 2.88 -10.53 -13.54
C ILE A 26 3.65 -10.11 -12.29
N MET A 27 3.40 -10.77 -11.16
CA MET A 27 4.12 -10.55 -9.91
C MET A 27 5.57 -11.03 -10.01
N ALA A 28 6.51 -10.22 -9.54
CA ALA A 28 7.93 -10.58 -9.45
C ALA A 28 8.22 -11.49 -8.23
N ALA A 29 7.45 -11.35 -7.16
CA ALA A 29 7.59 -12.09 -5.91
C ALA A 29 6.21 -12.27 -5.25
N ASP A 30 6.14 -13.11 -4.22
CA ASP A 30 4.95 -13.24 -3.38
C ASP A 30 4.74 -11.94 -2.59
N VAL A 31 3.64 -11.23 -2.84
CA VAL A 31 3.36 -9.96 -2.17
C VAL A 31 1.95 -9.94 -1.60
N MET A 32 1.86 -9.50 -0.35
CA MET A 32 0.59 -9.37 0.34
C MET A 32 -0.23 -8.16 -0.17
N PRO A 33 -1.55 -8.28 -0.35
CA PRO A 33 -2.42 -7.15 -0.68
C PRO A 33 -2.31 -5.98 0.31
N GLY A 34 -2.48 -4.75 -0.18
CA GLY A 34 -2.25 -3.51 0.57
C GLY A 34 -0.78 -3.09 0.64
N SER A 35 0.13 -3.82 0.00
CA SER A 35 1.54 -3.38 -0.15
C SER A 35 1.68 -2.31 -1.23
N LEU A 36 2.62 -1.40 -1.03
CA LEU A 36 3.07 -0.45 -2.03
C LEU A 36 3.94 -1.17 -3.07
N VAL A 37 3.52 -1.11 -4.32
CA VAL A 37 4.19 -1.78 -5.44
C VAL A 37 4.64 -0.79 -6.51
N MET A 38 5.46 -1.26 -7.43
CA MET A 38 5.90 -0.56 -8.62
C MET A 38 6.07 -1.56 -9.76
N LEU A 39 6.07 -1.07 -11.01
CA LEU A 39 6.55 -1.86 -12.13
C LEU A 39 8.08 -1.85 -12.11
N ASP A 40 8.69 -3.04 -12.11
CA ASP A 40 10.13 -3.17 -12.25
C ASP A 40 10.59 -2.92 -13.70
N SER A 41 11.89 -2.93 -13.93
CA SER A 41 12.50 -2.75 -15.26
C SER A 41 12.10 -3.82 -16.27
N THR A 42 11.52 -4.94 -15.83
CA THR A 42 11.02 -6.04 -16.68
C THR A 42 9.51 -5.97 -16.92
N GLY A 43 8.83 -4.96 -16.37
CA GLY A 43 7.39 -4.79 -16.47
C GLY A 43 6.60 -5.70 -15.52
N LYS A 44 7.23 -6.29 -14.51
CA LYS A 44 6.56 -7.08 -13.47
C LYS A 44 6.20 -6.20 -12.27
N LEU A 45 5.13 -6.55 -11.57
CA LEU A 45 4.78 -5.93 -10.29
C LEU A 45 5.73 -6.43 -9.20
N ALA A 46 6.50 -5.51 -8.63
CA ALA A 46 7.38 -5.75 -7.50
C ALA A 46 7.05 -4.79 -6.35
N VAL A 47 7.48 -5.11 -5.13
CA VAL A 47 7.40 -4.16 -4.02
C VAL A 47 8.21 -2.90 -4.34
N HIS A 48 7.73 -1.74 -3.89
CA HIS A 48 8.50 -0.51 -4.01
C HIS A 48 9.78 -0.62 -3.17
N SER A 49 10.94 -0.66 -3.84
CA SER A 49 12.21 -1.10 -3.24
C SER A 49 13.05 0.01 -2.61
N THR A 50 12.65 1.27 -2.77
CA THR A 50 13.44 2.42 -2.30
C THR A 50 12.78 3.04 -1.08
N ALA A 51 13.40 2.87 0.10
CA ALA A 51 12.93 3.50 1.33
C ALA A 51 13.01 5.03 1.22
N GLY A 52 11.92 5.72 1.58
CA GLY A 52 11.83 7.18 1.43
C GLY A 52 11.80 7.68 -0.02
N GLY A 53 11.87 6.79 -1.02
CA GLY A 53 11.96 7.15 -2.43
C GLY A 53 10.65 7.64 -3.04
N ALA A 54 10.77 8.39 -4.14
CA ALA A 54 9.66 8.79 -4.99
C ALA A 54 9.12 7.60 -5.80
N GLY A 55 7.87 7.71 -6.23
CA GLY A 55 7.24 6.73 -7.11
C GLY A 55 5.74 6.98 -7.24
N VAL A 56 5.13 6.33 -8.23
CA VAL A 56 3.67 6.30 -8.33
C VAL A 56 3.12 5.46 -7.18
N ALA A 57 2.17 6.02 -6.44
CA ALA A 57 1.49 5.31 -5.37
C ALA A 57 0.58 4.20 -5.96
N LEU A 58 1.12 2.98 -6.07
CA LEU A 58 0.37 1.80 -6.50
C LEU A 58 0.09 0.88 -5.32
N ALA A 59 -1.18 0.60 -5.06
CA ALA A 59 -1.61 -0.30 -3.99
C ALA A 59 -2.02 -1.66 -4.55
N LEU A 60 -1.31 -2.73 -4.19
CA LEU A 60 -1.68 -4.09 -4.63
C LEU A 60 -3.04 -4.49 -4.06
N GLN A 61 -3.96 -4.93 -4.90
CA GLN A 61 -5.26 -5.47 -4.48
C GLN A 61 -5.22 -6.97 -4.23
N HIS A 62 -6.22 -7.45 -3.49
CA HIS A 62 -6.57 -8.86 -3.49
C HIS A 62 -7.47 -9.16 -4.69
N ASN A 63 -7.30 -10.33 -5.32
CA ASN A 63 -8.13 -10.75 -6.45
C ASN A 63 -9.51 -11.23 -5.96
N TYR A 64 -10.38 -10.30 -5.58
CA TYR A 64 -11.70 -10.62 -5.01
C TYR A 64 -12.61 -11.39 -5.99
N ILE A 65 -12.44 -11.19 -7.30
CA ILE A 65 -13.22 -11.89 -8.34
C ILE A 65 -12.78 -13.34 -8.45
N GLY A 66 -11.46 -13.59 -8.37
CA GLY A 66 -10.87 -14.93 -8.40
C GLY A 66 -10.88 -15.65 -7.04
N GLY A 67 -11.52 -15.10 -6.01
CA GLY A 67 -11.58 -15.69 -4.67
C GLY A 67 -10.31 -15.47 -3.82
N GLY A 68 -9.40 -14.59 -4.24
CA GLY A 68 -8.24 -14.18 -3.45
C GLY A 68 -8.63 -13.33 -2.24
N ASP A 69 -7.93 -13.52 -1.13
CA ASP A 69 -8.18 -12.86 0.14
C ASP A 69 -7.07 -11.84 0.48
N ILE A 70 -7.39 -10.83 1.27
CA ILE A 70 -6.42 -9.84 1.77
C ILE A 70 -5.30 -10.46 2.62
N ARG A 71 -5.52 -11.66 3.16
CA ARG A 71 -4.61 -12.42 4.03
C ARG A 71 -3.59 -13.23 3.25
N ASP A 72 -3.87 -13.50 1.98
CA ASP A 72 -3.06 -14.38 1.16
C ASP A 72 -2.22 -13.56 0.20
N ALA A 73 -0.94 -13.91 0.08
CA ALA A 73 -0.07 -13.25 -0.89
C ALA A 73 -0.55 -13.56 -2.30
N VAL A 74 -0.45 -12.58 -3.20
CA VAL A 74 -0.49 -12.84 -4.63
C VAL A 74 0.86 -13.47 -4.99
N PRO A 75 0.88 -14.73 -5.46
CA PRO A 75 2.14 -15.45 -5.70
C PRO A 75 2.98 -14.83 -6.82
N SER A 76 4.29 -15.05 -6.78
CA SER A 76 5.19 -14.78 -7.91
C SER A 76 4.74 -15.54 -9.15
N GLY A 77 4.79 -14.89 -10.31
CA GLY A 77 4.38 -15.50 -11.57
C GLY A 77 2.87 -15.41 -11.86
N ASP A 78 2.04 -15.08 -10.87
CA ASP A 78 0.61 -14.84 -11.06
C ASP A 78 0.32 -13.39 -11.48
N THR A 79 -0.88 -13.16 -12.03
CA THR A 79 -1.35 -11.81 -12.36
C THR A 79 -1.72 -11.05 -11.09
N GLY A 80 -0.96 -10.00 -10.79
CA GLY A 80 -1.31 -9.02 -9.79
C GLY A 80 -2.09 -7.85 -10.39
N ALA A 81 -2.96 -7.26 -9.58
CA ALA A 81 -3.72 -6.05 -9.90
C ALA A 81 -3.40 -4.95 -8.89
N ALA A 82 -2.87 -3.83 -9.34
CA ALA A 82 -2.51 -2.69 -8.49
C ALA A 82 -3.35 -1.46 -8.81
N ILE A 83 -3.90 -0.80 -7.79
CA ILE A 83 -4.64 0.45 -7.94
C ILE A 83 -3.65 1.60 -8.05
N THR A 84 -3.82 2.45 -9.06
CA THR A 84 -3.23 3.78 -9.05
C THR A 84 -3.99 4.64 -8.05
N CYS A 85 -3.34 4.99 -6.94
CA CYS A 85 -4.00 5.73 -5.88
C CYS A 85 -4.33 7.18 -6.31
N GLU A 86 -5.53 7.62 -5.95
CA GLU A 86 -6.03 8.98 -6.11
C GLU A 86 -5.95 9.74 -4.77
N ASP A 87 -5.86 11.06 -4.82
CA ASP A 87 -5.66 11.93 -3.66
C ASP A 87 -6.93 12.15 -2.82
N ASP A 88 -8.11 11.93 -3.36
CA ASP A 88 -9.40 12.05 -2.68
C ASP A 88 -10.00 10.72 -2.21
N VAL A 89 -9.29 9.60 -2.43
CA VAL A 89 -9.68 8.24 -2.03
C VAL A 89 -8.87 7.76 -0.83
N ASP A 90 -9.54 7.02 0.07
CA ASP A 90 -8.88 6.33 1.17
C ASP A 90 -8.52 4.89 0.78
N TYR A 91 -7.40 4.40 1.28
CA TYR A 91 -6.90 3.04 1.07
C TYR A 91 -6.49 2.39 2.40
N HIS A 92 -6.50 1.07 2.45
CA HIS A 92 -5.91 0.29 3.53
C HIS A 92 -4.57 -0.24 3.07
N MET A 93 -3.49 0.36 3.59
CA MET A 93 -2.12 0.02 3.22
C MET A 93 -1.39 -0.66 4.38
N ARG A 94 -0.44 -1.54 4.06
CA ARG A 94 0.38 -2.24 5.06
C ARG A 94 1.41 -1.28 5.65
N VAL A 95 1.36 -1.12 6.96
CA VAL A 95 2.33 -0.33 7.73
C VAL A 95 3.21 -1.26 8.55
N LYS A 96 4.50 -0.95 8.60
CA LYS A 96 5.51 -1.71 9.32
C LYS A 96 5.15 -1.88 10.81
N ALA A 97 5.50 -3.04 11.36
CA ALA A 97 5.30 -3.36 12.77
C ALA A 97 5.96 -2.32 13.69
N GLY A 98 5.32 -2.01 14.82
CA GLY A 98 5.84 -1.10 15.84
C GLY A 98 5.73 0.40 15.52
N GLU A 99 5.24 0.80 14.35
CA GLU A 99 5.01 2.20 14.02
C GLU A 99 3.91 2.82 14.90
N VAL A 100 4.18 4.01 15.44
CA VAL A 100 3.18 4.80 16.18
C VAL A 100 2.76 5.98 15.30
N LEU A 101 1.52 5.93 14.82
CA LEU A 101 0.97 6.90 13.88
C LEU A 101 -0.02 7.82 14.56
N LEU A 102 0.13 9.12 14.29
CA LEU A 102 -0.89 10.12 14.54
C LEU A 102 -1.78 10.28 13.30
N GLU A 103 -2.94 10.91 13.48
CA GLU A 103 -3.74 11.32 12.33
C GLU A 103 -3.00 12.37 11.51
N ASN A 104 -3.04 12.23 10.18
CA ASN A 104 -2.30 13.02 9.20
C ASN A 104 -0.77 12.92 9.32
N GLU A 105 -0.25 11.86 9.93
CA GLU A 105 1.18 11.54 9.91
C GLU A 105 1.63 11.20 8.48
N GLY A 106 2.77 11.76 8.05
CA GLY A 106 3.34 11.49 6.73
C GLY A 106 3.97 10.10 6.65
N LEU A 107 3.58 9.33 5.65
CA LEU A 107 4.02 7.95 5.43
C LEU A 107 4.81 7.84 4.13
N VAL A 108 5.92 7.12 4.21
CA VAL A 108 6.86 6.87 3.11
C VAL A 108 7.03 5.37 2.89
N SER A 109 7.59 4.99 1.75
CA SER A 109 8.00 3.60 1.52
C SER A 109 9.07 3.17 2.54
N SER A 110 8.95 1.95 3.07
CA SER A 110 9.99 1.26 3.85
C SER A 110 11.00 0.51 2.95
N GLY A 111 10.75 0.42 1.64
CA GLY A 111 11.58 -0.32 0.68
C GLY A 111 11.28 -1.82 0.58
N ASP A 112 10.28 -2.30 1.33
CA ASP A 112 9.83 -3.70 1.39
C ASP A 112 8.34 -3.84 1.03
N GLY A 113 7.74 -2.78 0.46
CA GLY A 113 6.32 -2.69 0.16
C GLY A 113 5.44 -2.28 1.35
N THR A 114 5.98 -2.17 2.57
CA THR A 114 5.28 -1.54 3.69
C THR A 114 5.51 -0.03 3.72
N LEU A 115 4.60 0.66 4.39
CA LEU A 115 4.75 2.07 4.74
C LEU A 115 5.34 2.21 6.14
N LYS A 116 6.09 3.29 6.36
CA LYS A 116 6.60 3.69 7.68
C LYS A 116 6.40 5.20 7.85
N LYS A 117 6.44 5.67 9.10
CA LYS A 117 6.48 7.11 9.37
C LYS A 117 7.72 7.75 8.73
N SER A 118 7.55 8.94 8.16
CA SER A 118 8.69 9.73 7.70
C SER A 118 9.54 10.16 8.90
N THR A 119 10.85 9.93 8.79
CA THR A 119 11.84 10.33 9.80
C THR A 119 12.77 11.43 9.30
N ALA A 120 12.80 11.67 7.98
CA ALA A 120 13.64 12.66 7.34
C ALA A 120 12.79 13.54 6.39
N PRO A 121 11.96 14.46 6.92
CA PRO A 121 10.95 15.18 6.15
C PRO A 121 11.51 16.06 5.01
N ASP A 122 12.80 16.39 5.04
CA ASP A 122 13.48 17.18 4.00
C ASP A 122 13.91 16.34 2.78
N THR A 123 14.01 15.02 2.92
CA THR A 123 14.49 14.10 1.87
C THR A 123 13.49 13.00 1.53
N ASP A 124 12.67 12.62 2.51
CA ASP A 124 11.65 11.59 2.36
C ASP A 124 10.52 12.09 1.47
N VAL A 125 10.12 11.25 0.53
CA VAL A 125 8.96 11.53 -0.32
C VAL A 125 7.71 10.94 0.33
N VAL A 126 6.89 11.83 0.90
CA VAL A 126 5.61 11.44 1.51
C VAL A 126 4.60 11.05 0.44
N LEU A 127 4.28 9.75 0.40
CA LEU A 127 3.34 9.16 -0.55
C LEU A 127 1.91 9.12 0.00
N PHE A 128 1.77 8.98 1.31
CA PHE A 128 0.47 8.90 1.98
C PHE A 128 0.46 9.67 3.29
N TYR A 129 -0.74 10.01 3.75
CA TYR A 129 -1.00 10.49 5.10
C TYR A 129 -1.90 9.50 5.84
N SER A 130 -1.59 9.23 7.11
CA SER A 130 -2.46 8.40 7.96
C SER A 130 -3.83 9.07 8.17
N ARG A 131 -4.90 8.28 8.15
CA ARG A 131 -6.28 8.73 8.42
C ARG A 131 -6.80 8.21 9.75
N GLU A 132 -5.94 7.61 10.56
CA GLU A 132 -6.26 7.12 11.90
C GLU A 132 -5.06 7.30 12.85
N LYS A 133 -5.36 7.44 14.14
CA LYS A 133 -4.36 7.34 15.21
C LYS A 133 -4.25 5.89 15.66
N ILE A 134 -3.07 5.29 15.55
CA ILE A 134 -2.85 3.89 15.90
C ILE A 134 -1.40 3.61 16.29
N THR A 135 -1.22 2.66 17.21
CA THR A 135 0.04 1.94 17.41
C THR A 135 -0.05 0.59 16.69
N VAL A 136 0.77 0.39 15.66
CA VAL A 136 0.87 -0.89 14.97
C VAL A 136 1.50 -1.91 15.92
N GLY A 137 0.90 -3.10 15.98
CA GLY A 137 1.37 -4.18 16.85
C GLY A 137 2.74 -4.76 16.46
N ALA A 138 3.06 -5.92 17.02
CA ALA A 138 4.30 -6.65 16.74
C ALA A 138 4.41 -7.17 15.29
N GLU A 139 3.30 -7.17 14.55
CA GLU A 139 3.21 -7.61 13.16
C GLU A 139 2.73 -6.47 12.27
N VAL A 140 3.04 -6.54 10.97
CA VAL A 140 2.54 -5.62 9.96
C VAL A 140 1.01 -5.60 9.96
N GLN A 141 0.41 -4.41 9.93
CA GLN A 141 -1.05 -4.25 9.91
C GLN A 141 -1.49 -3.33 8.78
N LEU A 142 -2.72 -3.54 8.31
CA LEU A 142 -3.39 -2.60 7.43
C LEU A 142 -3.81 -1.37 8.24
N VAL A 143 -3.54 -0.19 7.68
CA VAL A 143 -3.86 1.12 8.23
C VAL A 143 -4.57 1.93 7.18
N LYS A 144 -5.58 2.70 7.60
CA LYS A 144 -6.31 3.61 6.71
C LYS A 144 -5.44 4.83 6.38
N VAL A 145 -5.20 5.05 5.08
CA VAL A 145 -4.35 6.13 4.57
C VAL A 145 -5.02 6.84 3.39
N ARG A 146 -4.52 8.04 3.07
CA ARG A 146 -4.89 8.81 1.88
C ARG A 146 -3.65 9.22 1.13
N LYS A 147 -3.65 9.15 -0.20
CA LYS A 147 -2.50 9.54 -1.00
C LYS A 147 -2.20 11.04 -0.79
N SER A 148 -0.92 11.37 -0.75
CA SER A 148 -0.46 12.76 -0.74
C SER A 148 -0.87 13.47 -2.03
N GLY A 149 -1.55 14.62 -1.91
CA GLY A 149 -1.91 15.46 -3.05
C GLY A 149 -0.75 16.24 -3.67
N LYS A 150 0.46 16.15 -3.10
CA LYS A 150 1.65 16.71 -3.75
C LYS A 150 2.08 15.78 -4.89
N ALA A 151 2.20 16.32 -6.09
CA ALA A 151 2.80 15.60 -7.21
C ALA A 151 4.20 15.13 -6.80
N THR A 152 4.37 13.81 -6.75
CA THR A 152 5.66 13.16 -6.51
C THR A 152 6.32 13.01 -7.87
N ALA A 153 7.18 14.00 -8.17
CA ALA A 153 7.99 14.05 -9.39
C ALA A 153 9.22 13.16 -9.26
#